data_AF-A0A0S8HTU1-F1
#
_entry.id   AF-A0A0S8HTU1-F1
#
_cell.length_a   1.000
_cell.length_b   1.000
_cell.length_c   1.000
_cell.angle_alpha   90.00
_cell.angle_beta   90.00
_cell.angle_gamma   90.00
#
_symmetry.space_group_name_H-M   'P 1'
#
loop_
_entity.id
_entity.type
_entity.pdbx_description
1 polymer ?
#
loop_
_entity_poly.entity_id
_entity_poly.type
_entity_poly.pdbx_seq_one_letter_code
_entity_poly.pdbx_strand_id
1 'polypeptide(L)' 'MVKKDLEERPTPYPHIAGRGASILKDYKPPMLPYLYFIDKNGKINYGELFLKFEDIKEIIDDLINSSVLYNEKIY' A
#
# COMPACT_ATOMS: atom_id res chain seq x y z
N MET A 1 -13.21 19.72 -2.04
CA MET A 1 -13.31 18.61 -3.01
C MET A 1 -13.27 17.25 -2.30
N VAL A 2 -12.23 16.90 -1.52
CA VAL A 2 -12.14 15.55 -0.88
C VAL A 2 -13.31 15.17 0.04
N LYS A 3 -13.92 16.11 0.77
CA LYS A 3 -15.06 15.80 1.65
C LYS A 3 -16.29 15.27 0.90
N LYS A 4 -16.62 15.84 -0.27
CA LYS A 4 -17.79 15.40 -1.07
C LYS A 4 -17.59 14.01 -1.66
N ASP A 5 -16.39 13.72 -2.19
CA ASP A 5 -16.10 12.40 -2.78
C ASP A 5 -16.16 11.27 -1.74
N LEU A 6 -15.77 11.54 -0.49
CA LEU A 6 -15.85 10.58 0.62
C LEU A 6 -17.27 10.39 1.15
N GLU A 7 -18.10 11.44 1.11
CA GLU A 7 -19.51 11.36 1.47
C GLU A 7 -20.31 10.55 0.44
N GLU A 8 -19.98 10.69 -0.85
CA GLU A 8 -20.63 9.97 -1.95
C GLU A 8 -20.13 8.52 -2.11
N ARG A 9 -18.87 8.24 -1.73
CA ARG A 9 -18.24 6.93 -1.82
C ARG A 9 -17.48 6.63 -0.52
N PRO A 10 -18.18 6.20 0.54
CA PRO A 10 -17.53 5.85 1.78
C PRO A 10 -16.60 4.67 1.54
N THR A 11 -15.33 4.87 1.80
CA THR A 11 -14.32 3.82 1.72
C THR A 11 -14.02 3.30 3.13
N PRO A 12 -13.70 2.00 3.27
CA PRO A 12 -13.39 1.41 4.57
C PRO A 12 -11.98 1.73 5.08
N TYR A 13 -11.27 2.65 4.42
CA TYR A 13 -9.89 3.01 4.73
C TYR A 13 -9.71 4.53 4.80
N PRO A 14 -8.74 5.03 5.60
CA PRO A 14 -8.54 6.46 5.77
C PRO A 14 -8.06 7.11 4.47
N HIS A 15 -8.67 8.24 4.12
CA HIS A 15 -8.18 9.11 3.06
C HIS A 15 -7.49 10.33 3.67
N ILE A 16 -6.20 10.45 3.41
CA ILE A 16 -5.40 11.57 3.91
C ILE A 16 -5.34 12.65 2.82
N ALA A 17 -6.02 13.77 3.06
CA ALA A 17 -6.03 14.93 2.19
C ALA A 17 -5.07 16.02 2.72
N GLY A 18 -3.98 16.29 1.99
CA GLY A 18 -3.05 17.38 2.31
C GLY A 18 -1.67 16.92 2.82
N ARG A 19 -0.64 17.77 2.58
CA ARG A 19 0.82 17.49 2.70
C ARG A 19 1.36 16.33 1.84
N GLY A 20 0.70 16.03 0.72
CA GLY A 20 1.23 15.12 -0.31
C GLY A 20 2.61 15.54 -0.84
N ALA A 21 2.98 16.82 -0.77
CA ALA A 21 4.31 17.27 -1.20
C ALA A 21 5.48 16.67 -0.39
N SER A 22 5.26 16.19 0.86
CA SER A 22 6.30 15.50 1.62
C SER A 22 6.35 14.01 1.23
N ILE A 23 5.20 13.34 1.25
CA ILE A 23 5.12 11.90 0.93
C ILE A 23 5.52 11.63 -0.53
N LEU A 24 5.11 12.48 -1.47
CA LEU A 24 5.52 12.36 -2.88
C LEU A 24 7.02 12.58 -3.09
N LYS A 25 7.70 13.36 -2.22
CA LYS A 25 9.16 13.54 -2.27
C LYS A 25 9.90 12.30 -1.75
N ASP A 26 9.33 11.63 -0.75
CA ASP A 26 9.95 10.48 -0.10
C ASP A 26 9.72 9.20 -0.92
N TYR A 27 8.49 8.98 -1.39
CA TYR A 27 8.09 7.78 -2.15
C TYR A 27 8.36 7.89 -3.65
N LYS A 28 8.40 9.11 -4.21
CA LYS A 28 8.67 9.40 -5.63
C LYS A 28 7.92 8.48 -6.62
N PRO A 29 6.59 8.42 -6.58
CA PRO A 29 5.84 7.61 -7.54
C PRO A 29 6.10 8.06 -8.98
N PRO A 30 6.26 7.12 -9.93
CA PRO A 30 6.51 7.45 -11.32
C PRO A 30 5.31 8.13 -11.99
N MET A 31 4.07 7.72 -11.63
CA MET A 31 2.83 8.39 -12.02
C MET A 31 1.70 8.05 -11.04
N LEU A 32 0.61 8.82 -11.05
CA LEU A 32 -0.55 8.61 -10.16
C LEU A 32 -1.76 8.05 -10.94
N PRO A 33 -2.61 7.19 -10.34
CA PRO A 33 -2.47 6.60 -9.00
C PRO A 33 -1.40 5.49 -8.98
N TYR A 34 -0.63 5.39 -7.90
CA TYR A 34 0.37 4.33 -7.71
C TYR A 34 0.10 3.57 -6.42
N LEU A 35 0.18 2.25 -6.47
CA LEU A 35 0.03 1.39 -5.30
C LEU A 35 1.42 1.01 -4.77
N TYR A 36 1.56 1.02 -3.44
CA TYR A 36 2.76 0.55 -2.75
C TYR A 36 2.36 -0.54 -1.76
N PHE A 37 3.10 -1.65 -1.77
CA PHE A 37 2.96 -2.71 -0.79
C PHE A 37 4.19 -2.71 0.12
N ILE A 38 3.93 -2.48 1.40
CA ILE A 38 4.94 -2.23 2.41
C ILE A 38 4.86 -3.36 3.44
N ASP A 39 6.00 -3.94 3.81
CA ASP A 39 6.06 -4.98 4.84
C ASP A 39 6.03 -4.39 6.27
N LYS A 40 6.01 -5.29 7.26
CA LYS A 40 6.03 -4.94 8.69
C LYS A 40 7.25 -4.12 9.13
N ASN A 41 8.34 -4.14 8.37
CA ASN A 41 9.56 -3.38 8.66
C ASN A 41 9.57 -2.02 7.95
N GLY A 42 8.49 -1.65 7.24
CA GLY A 42 8.41 -0.41 6.49
C GLY A 42 9.13 -0.45 5.13
N LYS A 43 9.53 -1.63 4.64
CA LYS A 43 10.18 -1.76 3.32
C LYS A 43 9.13 -1.94 2.23
N ILE A 44 9.27 -1.17 1.15
CA ILE A 44 8.46 -1.33 -0.07
C ILE A 44 8.95 -2.59 -0.80
N ASN A 45 8.06 -3.58 -0.96
CA ASN A 45 8.37 -4.83 -1.66
C ASN A 45 7.79 -4.85 -3.08
N TYR A 46 6.69 -4.13 -3.31
CA TYR A 46 6.05 -4.06 -4.61
C TYR A 46 5.44 -2.68 -4.85
N GLY A 47 5.42 -2.26 -6.12
CA GLY A 47 4.74 -1.05 -6.55
C GLY A 47 4.35 -1.13 -8.02
N GLU A 48 3.09 -0.80 -8.32
CA GLU A 48 2.55 -0.92 -9.68
C GLU A 48 1.37 0.04 -9.88
N LEU A 49 1.10 0.31 -11.14
CA LEU A 49 -0.07 1.05 -11.59
C LEU A 49 -1.21 0.08 -11.86
N PHE A 50 -2.36 0.30 -11.20
CA PHE A 50 -3.59 -0.43 -11.46
C PHE A 50 -3.43 -1.96 -11.47
N LEU A 51 -3.56 -2.56 -10.30
CA LEU A 51 -3.58 -4.01 -10.17
C LEU A 51 -5.00 -4.56 -10.26
N LYS A 52 -5.14 -5.78 -10.77
CA LYS A 52 -6.37 -6.55 -10.61
C LYS A 52 -6.45 -7.07 -9.17
N PHE A 53 -7.66 -7.41 -8.74
CA PHE A 53 -7.89 -7.89 -7.39
C PHE A 53 -7.08 -9.15 -7.07
N GLU A 54 -6.95 -10.05 -8.06
CA GLU A 54 -6.21 -11.30 -7.94
C GLU A 54 -4.73 -11.04 -7.64
N ASP A 55 -4.13 -10.10 -8.36
CA ASP A 55 -2.71 -9.72 -8.18
C ASP A 55 -2.49 -9.08 -6.79
N ILE A 56 -3.40 -8.20 -6.36
CA ILE A 56 -3.34 -7.58 -5.03
C ILE A 56 -3.39 -8.64 -3.94
N LYS A 57 -4.28 -9.64 -4.10
CA LYS A 57 -4.45 -10.71 -3.12
C LYS A 57 -3.18 -11.56 -3.01
N GLU A 58 -2.60 -11.97 -4.14
CA GLU A 58 -1.38 -12.77 -4.16
C GLU A 58 -0.22 -12.03 -3.46
N ILE A 59 -0.02 -10.74 -3.75
CA ILE A 59 1.02 -9.93 -3.10
C ILE A 59 0.80 -9.83 -1.58
N ILE A 60 -0.45 -9.67 -1.14
CA ILE A 60 -0.77 -9.59 0.30
C ILE A 60 -0.54 -10.95 0.97
N ASP A 61 -1.00 -12.05 0.37
CA ASP A 61 -0.80 -13.40 0.88
C ASP A 61 0.71 -13.70 1.00
N ASP A 62 1.51 -13.30 0.00
CA ASP A 62 2.96 -13.43 0.03
C ASP A 62 3.61 -12.61 1.16
N LEU A 63 3.19 -11.37 1.38
CA LEU A 63 3.70 -10.53 2.47
C LEU A 63 3.37 -11.10 3.85
N ILE A 64 2.18 -11.66 4.00
CA ILE A 64 1.76 -12.31 5.25
C ILE A 64 2.57 -13.59 5.47
N ASN A 65 2.67 -14.46 4.47
CA ASN A 65 3.33 -15.77 4.58
C ASN A 65 4.86 -15.67 4.70
N SER A 66 5.48 -14.72 3.98
CA SER A 66 6.93 -14.44 4.09
C SER A 66 7.32 -13.98 5.51
N SER A 67 6.36 -13.41 6.26
CA SER A 67 6.56 -13.02 7.65
C SER A 67 6.50 -14.19 8.64
N VAL A 68 5.82 -15.29 8.27
CA VAL A 68 5.64 -16.49 9.10
C VAL A 68 6.86 -17.42 8.99
N LEU A 69 7.46 -17.54 7.80
CA LEU A 69 8.65 -18.37 7.56
C LEU A 69 9.92 -17.87 8.27
N TYR A 70 9.95 -16.61 8.71
CA TYR A 70 11.10 -16.04 9.43
C TYR A 70 11.12 -16.35 10.94
N ASN A 71 10.08 -16.99 11.49
CA ASN A 71 10.01 -17.32 12.92
C ASN A 71 10.46 -18.76 13.27
N GLU A 72 10.94 -19.56 12.31
CA GLU A 72 11.34 -20.96 12.54
C GLU A 72 12.86 -21.23 12.64
N LYS A 73 13.71 -20.21 12.87
CA LYS A 73 15.11 -20.46 13.26
C LYS A 73 15.65 -19.44 14.26
N ILE A 74 15.49 -19.74 15.54
CA ILE A 74 16.41 -19.29 16.59
C ILE A 74 16.83 -20.56 17.36
N TYR A 75 18.01 -21.07 17.03
CA TYR A 75 18.76 -22.03 17.84
C TYR A 75 19.64 -21.27 18.83
#